data_AF-A0A8C2LGV2-F1
#
_entry.id   AF-A0A8C2LGV2-F1
#
_cell.length_a   1.000
_cell.length_b   1.000
_cell.length_c   1.000
_cell.angle_alpha   90.00
_cell.angle_beta   90.00
_cell.angle_gamma   90.00
#
_symmetry.space_group_name_H-M   'P 1'
#
loop_
_entity.id
_entity.type
_entity.pdbx_description
1 polymer ?
#
loop_
_entity_poly.entity_id
_entity_poly.type
_entity_poly.pdbx_seq_one_letter_code
_entity_poly.pdbx_strand_id
1 'polypeptide(L)'
;MKAFHRIMAGLWVELVPKLDHSQQSPWEIAAQWVVPQEVYPEAGKMGATMHAMATKKIIKADVNYKGTQLKALLILGGQKVVFKPKWYSRSYVVEEEPYAGYDRHNAEVAAIHLNRILGFHRAPLVVGRYAHLQTEIKPVAREQLLNTFLTVGNSMCFYGKCYYCRETEPACADGDMMEGSITLWLPDVWSLQKHRHPWGRTYREGKLSRWEYDESYCPHLLDIIDTAYIPHHCVFDYLIGNADHHHYESFQDDEDSSMLILLDNAKSFGNPSLNERSILASLYQCCIIQNGALKSALKSAMARDPISPVLSDPHLDTVNQRLLNVLATVKQCTDQFGIDTVLVQDRMLLSHL
;
A
#
# COMPACT_ATOMS: atom_id res chain seq x y z
N MET A 1 19.55 24.30 3.44
CA MET A 1 19.77 23.75 2.07
C MET A 1 20.40 22.36 2.05
N LYS A 2 21.55 22.09 2.71
CA LYS A 2 22.20 20.75 2.65
C LYS A 2 21.37 19.60 3.26
N ALA A 3 20.68 19.83 4.38
CA ALA A 3 19.78 18.83 4.98
C ALA A 3 18.57 18.53 4.08
N PHE A 4 17.95 19.56 3.48
CA PHE A 4 16.89 19.39 2.49
C PHE A 4 17.36 18.62 1.26
N HIS A 5 18.55 18.90 0.72
CA HIS A 5 19.09 18.13 -0.40
C HIS A 5 19.40 16.67 -0.03
N ARG A 6 19.87 16.39 1.19
CA ARG A 6 20.05 15.02 1.69
C ARG A 6 18.72 14.28 1.85
N ILE A 7 17.71 14.92 2.44
CA ILE A 7 16.36 14.37 2.57
C ILE A 7 15.80 14.08 1.18
N MET A 8 15.87 15.06 0.27
CA MET A 8 15.40 14.89 -1.09
C MET A 8 16.17 13.79 -1.84
N ALA A 9 17.47 13.62 -1.64
CA ALA A 9 18.25 12.53 -2.24
C ALA A 9 17.83 11.14 -1.71
N GLY A 10 17.42 11.04 -0.44
CA GLY A 10 16.91 9.81 0.18
C GLY A 10 15.49 9.42 -0.26
N LEU A 11 14.77 10.27 -0.99
CA LEU A 11 13.41 9.96 -1.46
C LEU A 11 13.39 9.06 -2.70
N TRP A 12 14.40 9.18 -3.55
CA TRP A 12 14.42 8.51 -4.85
C TRP A 12 14.99 7.12 -4.70
N VAL A 13 14.37 6.17 -5.39
CA VAL A 13 15.02 4.88 -5.66
C VAL A 13 15.50 4.93 -7.09
N GLU A 14 16.79 4.74 -7.29
CA GLU A 14 17.35 4.59 -8.63
C GLU A 14 17.23 3.12 -9.05
N LEU A 15 16.45 2.85 -10.08
CA LEU A 15 16.23 1.50 -10.59
C LEU A 15 17.45 1.04 -11.40
N VAL A 16 18.51 0.66 -10.69
CA VAL A 16 19.76 0.17 -11.27
C VAL A 16 19.80 -1.36 -11.32
N PRO A 17 20.33 -1.98 -12.39
CA PRO A 17 20.34 -3.44 -12.54
C PRO A 17 21.33 -4.19 -11.65
N LYS A 18 22.28 -3.48 -11.01
CA LYS A 18 23.38 -4.10 -10.26
C LYS A 18 23.26 -3.85 -8.77
N LEU A 19 23.53 -4.89 -8.00
CA LEU A 19 23.88 -4.81 -6.59
C LEU A 19 25.38 -4.53 -6.50
N ASP A 20 25.78 -3.47 -5.80
CA ASP A 20 27.21 -3.19 -5.65
C ASP A 20 27.83 -4.28 -4.77
N HIS A 21 28.88 -4.94 -5.29
CA HIS A 21 29.71 -5.91 -4.57
C HIS A 21 29.04 -7.19 -4.01
N SER A 22 27.89 -7.64 -4.52
CA SER A 22 27.25 -8.91 -4.09
C SER A 22 27.04 -9.89 -5.24
N GLN A 23 27.31 -11.18 -4.99
CA GLN A 23 26.93 -12.29 -5.88
C GLN A 23 25.48 -12.77 -5.64
N GLN A 24 24.81 -12.27 -4.60
CA GLN A 24 23.44 -12.67 -4.26
C GLN A 24 22.44 -12.08 -5.25
N SER A 25 21.34 -12.79 -5.43
CA SER A 25 20.21 -12.28 -6.22
C SER A 25 19.49 -11.13 -5.49
N PRO A 26 18.86 -10.19 -6.22
CA PRO A 26 18.03 -9.14 -5.62
C PRO A 26 16.87 -9.67 -4.76
N TRP A 27 16.47 -10.92 -4.98
CA TRP A 27 15.41 -11.61 -4.25
C TRP A 27 15.87 -12.08 -2.88
N GLU A 28 17.06 -12.70 -2.82
CA GLU A 28 17.66 -13.15 -1.55
C GLU A 28 17.96 -11.97 -0.65
N ILE A 29 18.49 -10.88 -1.21
CA ILE A 29 18.75 -9.65 -0.45
C ILE A 29 17.44 -9.06 0.07
N ALA A 30 16.40 -9.01 -0.75
CA ALA A 30 15.11 -8.49 -0.32
C ALA A 30 14.47 -9.35 0.80
N ALA A 31 14.63 -10.66 0.73
CA ALA A 31 14.15 -11.55 1.78
C ALA A 31 14.89 -11.36 3.12
N GLN A 32 16.17 -10.99 3.08
CA GLN A 32 16.98 -10.73 4.27
C GLN A 32 16.65 -9.38 4.94
N TRP A 33 15.96 -8.47 4.26
CA TRP A 33 15.53 -7.19 4.85
C TRP A 33 14.36 -7.33 5.81
N VAL A 34 13.51 -8.34 5.59
CA VAL A 34 12.29 -8.51 6.37
C VAL A 34 12.67 -8.99 7.77
N VAL A 35 12.38 -8.15 8.75
CA VAL A 35 12.56 -8.35 10.19
C VAL A 35 11.27 -7.93 10.91
N PRO A 36 11.08 -8.21 12.22
CA PRO A 36 9.80 -8.01 12.90
C PRO A 36 9.22 -6.59 12.80
N GLN A 37 10.09 -5.58 12.70
CA GLN A 37 9.75 -4.16 12.75
C GLN A 37 10.05 -3.41 11.44
N GLU A 38 10.50 -4.10 10.39
CA GLU A 38 10.88 -3.47 9.13
C GLU A 38 10.80 -4.47 7.97
N VAL A 39 10.13 -4.10 6.88
CA VAL A 39 9.97 -4.94 5.68
C VAL A 39 11.05 -4.65 4.64
N TYR A 40 11.54 -3.42 4.58
CA TYR A 40 12.51 -2.99 3.58
C TYR A 40 13.36 -1.81 4.10
N PRO A 41 14.61 -1.67 3.64
CA PRO A 41 15.54 -0.66 4.12
C PRO A 41 15.33 0.70 3.45
N GLU A 42 16.16 1.65 3.82
CA GLU A 42 16.30 2.95 3.16
C GLU A 42 16.45 2.86 1.62
N ALA A 43 15.97 3.90 0.95
CA ALA A 43 15.81 3.98 -0.51
C ALA A 43 17.01 3.52 -1.34
N GLY A 44 18.22 3.89 -0.92
CA GLY A 44 19.46 3.62 -1.67
C GLY A 44 19.77 2.13 -1.85
N LYS A 45 19.21 1.24 -1.03
CA LYS A 45 19.46 -0.21 -1.09
C LYS A 45 18.44 -0.98 -1.94
N MET A 46 17.31 -0.36 -2.27
CA MET A 46 16.18 -1.05 -2.92
C MET A 46 16.24 -1.06 -4.45
N GLY A 47 17.14 -0.28 -5.04
CA GLY A 47 17.21 -0.03 -6.48
C GLY A 47 17.23 -1.29 -7.34
N ALA A 48 18.09 -2.24 -6.99
CA ALA A 48 18.23 -3.49 -7.74
C ALA A 48 17.00 -4.39 -7.66
N THR A 49 16.37 -4.50 -6.49
CA THR A 49 15.16 -5.31 -6.30
C THR A 49 13.99 -4.71 -7.06
N MET A 50 13.75 -3.39 -6.92
CA MET A 50 12.68 -2.72 -7.66
C MET A 50 12.92 -2.74 -9.17
N HIS A 51 14.18 -2.60 -9.62
CA HIS A 51 14.53 -2.75 -11.04
C HIS A 51 14.22 -4.16 -11.53
N ALA A 52 14.57 -5.18 -10.74
CA ALA A 52 14.29 -6.57 -11.08
C ALA A 52 12.77 -6.83 -11.13
N MET A 53 11.98 -6.27 -10.23
CA MET A 53 10.51 -6.37 -10.26
C MET A 53 9.93 -5.75 -11.54
N ALA A 54 10.46 -4.61 -11.96
CA ALA A 54 10.02 -3.90 -13.16
C ALA A 54 10.41 -4.61 -14.48
N THR A 55 11.54 -5.34 -14.52
CA THR A 55 12.15 -5.78 -15.79
C THR A 55 12.33 -7.29 -15.95
N LYS A 56 12.37 -8.07 -14.86
CA LYS A 56 12.65 -9.51 -14.96
C LYS A 56 11.54 -10.23 -15.73
N LYS A 57 11.97 -11.20 -16.54
CA LYS A 57 11.08 -12.04 -17.35
C LYS A 57 10.05 -12.75 -16.46
N ILE A 58 8.79 -12.68 -16.87
CA ILE A 58 7.70 -13.46 -16.31
C ILE A 58 7.84 -14.89 -16.85
N ILE A 59 8.04 -15.85 -15.95
CA ILE A 59 8.23 -17.27 -16.31
C ILE A 59 6.98 -18.12 -16.03
N LYS A 60 6.05 -17.60 -15.23
CA LYS A 60 4.76 -18.22 -14.95
C LYS A 60 3.74 -17.14 -14.59
N ALA A 61 2.50 -17.31 -15.04
CA ALA A 61 1.35 -16.51 -14.65
C ALA A 61 0.18 -17.41 -14.25
N ASP A 62 -0.56 -17.04 -13.21
CA ASP A 62 -1.70 -17.79 -12.69
C ASP A 62 -2.73 -16.86 -12.03
N VAL A 63 -3.91 -17.40 -11.74
CA VAL A 63 -4.89 -16.69 -10.89
C VAL A 63 -4.48 -16.78 -9.42
N ASN A 64 -4.82 -15.76 -8.64
CA ASN A 64 -4.72 -15.84 -7.19
C ASN A 64 -6.13 -15.99 -6.60
N TYR A 65 -6.43 -17.18 -6.07
CA TYR A 65 -7.77 -17.51 -5.56
C TYR A 65 -8.17 -16.77 -4.29
N LYS A 66 -7.21 -16.13 -3.59
CA LYS A 66 -7.49 -15.43 -2.35
C LYS A 66 -7.81 -13.96 -2.62
N GLY A 67 -8.98 -13.51 -2.16
CA GLY A 67 -9.40 -12.11 -2.24
C GLY A 67 -10.60 -11.90 -3.15
N THR A 68 -11.11 -10.66 -3.16
CA THR A 68 -12.36 -10.32 -3.83
C THR A 68 -12.15 -9.66 -5.19
N GLN A 69 -10.99 -9.02 -5.40
CA GLN A 69 -10.63 -8.21 -6.57
C GLN A 69 -9.71 -8.95 -7.54
N LEU A 70 -9.68 -8.49 -8.80
CA LEU A 70 -8.84 -9.07 -9.85
C LEU A 70 -7.36 -8.85 -9.56
N LYS A 71 -6.60 -9.94 -9.51
CA LYS A 71 -5.13 -9.94 -9.45
C LYS A 71 -4.57 -11.24 -10.02
N ALA A 72 -3.37 -11.17 -10.59
CA ALA A 72 -2.64 -12.33 -11.07
C ALA A 72 -1.45 -12.63 -10.16
N LEU A 73 -1.11 -13.91 -10.01
CA LEU A 73 0.14 -14.36 -9.41
C LEU A 73 1.15 -14.56 -10.53
N LEU A 74 2.27 -13.83 -10.48
CA LEU A 74 3.36 -13.98 -11.44
C LEU A 74 4.61 -14.54 -10.74
N ILE A 75 5.45 -15.21 -11.52
CA ILE A 75 6.81 -15.59 -11.10
C ILE A 75 7.81 -14.87 -11.99
N LEU A 76 8.65 -14.02 -11.38
CA LEU A 76 9.70 -13.23 -12.04
C LEU A 76 11.07 -13.84 -11.76
N GLY A 77 11.63 -14.59 -12.73
CA GLY A 77 12.95 -15.21 -12.56
C GLY A 77 13.10 -16.02 -11.26
N GLY A 78 12.04 -16.69 -10.80
CA GLY A 78 11.99 -17.47 -9.56
C GLY A 78 11.24 -16.81 -8.39
N GLN A 79 11.06 -15.48 -8.41
CA GLN A 79 10.41 -14.75 -7.32
C GLN A 79 8.89 -14.61 -7.54
N LYS A 80 8.08 -14.93 -6.53
CA LYS A 80 6.63 -14.70 -6.55
C LYS A 80 6.32 -13.20 -6.40
N VAL A 81 5.38 -12.71 -7.20
CA VAL A 81 4.84 -11.35 -7.10
C VAL A 81 3.34 -11.34 -7.40
N VAL A 82 2.62 -10.36 -6.85
CA VAL A 82 1.23 -10.08 -7.21
C VAL A 82 1.20 -8.99 -8.28
N PHE A 83 0.42 -9.20 -9.34
CA PHE A 83 0.15 -8.21 -10.36
C PHE A 83 -1.30 -7.72 -10.26
N LYS A 84 -1.50 -6.42 -10.04
CA LYS A 84 -2.82 -5.78 -10.12
C LYS A 84 -2.87 -4.93 -11.41
N PRO A 85 -3.78 -5.25 -12.36
CA PRO A 85 -3.86 -4.51 -13.61
C PRO A 85 -4.49 -3.13 -13.41
N LYS A 86 -4.24 -2.23 -14.36
CA LYS A 86 -4.92 -0.94 -14.45
C LYS A 86 -6.39 -1.12 -14.79
N TRP A 87 -7.25 -0.51 -13.97
CA TRP A 87 -8.69 -0.40 -14.21
C TRP A 87 -9.11 0.99 -14.68
N TYR A 88 -8.55 2.02 -14.05
CA TYR A 88 -8.98 3.40 -14.21
C TYR A 88 -7.85 4.30 -14.74
N SER A 89 -8.24 5.42 -15.35
CA SER A 89 -7.31 6.52 -15.60
C SER A 89 -6.92 7.21 -14.29
N ARG A 90 -5.79 7.93 -14.28
CA ARG A 90 -5.31 8.66 -13.09
C ARG A 90 -6.26 9.78 -12.62
N SER A 91 -7.15 10.24 -13.50
CA SER A 91 -8.11 11.31 -13.23
C SER A 91 -9.52 10.80 -12.91
N TYR A 92 -9.74 9.48 -12.96
CA TYR A 92 -11.03 8.90 -12.64
C TYR A 92 -11.33 9.08 -11.14
N VAL A 93 -12.56 9.50 -10.85
CA VAL A 93 -13.05 9.74 -9.50
C VAL A 93 -14.07 8.66 -9.18
N VAL A 94 -13.90 7.98 -8.04
CA VAL A 94 -14.95 7.10 -7.52
C VAL A 94 -15.92 7.94 -6.70
N GLU A 95 -17.15 8.07 -7.20
CA GLU A 95 -18.22 8.87 -6.60
C GLU A 95 -19.09 8.09 -5.62
N GLU A 96 -19.03 6.76 -5.68
CA GLU A 96 -19.72 5.84 -4.78
C GLU A 96 -19.14 5.87 -3.36
N GLU A 97 -19.57 4.92 -2.53
CA GLU A 97 -19.10 4.78 -1.15
C GLU A 97 -17.56 4.72 -1.05
N PRO A 98 -16.95 5.18 0.07
CA PRO A 98 -15.50 5.24 0.22
C PRO A 98 -14.71 3.93 0.01
N TYR A 99 -15.38 2.78 0.06
CA TYR A 99 -14.81 1.44 -0.14
C TYR A 99 -15.21 0.79 -1.48
N ALA A 100 -15.90 1.54 -2.36
CA ALA A 100 -16.41 1.06 -3.63
C ALA A 100 -15.36 1.09 -4.76
N GLY A 101 -15.73 0.52 -5.91
CA GLY A 101 -14.89 0.43 -7.10
C GLY A 101 -13.82 -0.67 -7.07
N TYR A 102 -13.06 -0.73 -8.16
CA TYR A 102 -11.95 -1.67 -8.35
C TYR A 102 -10.66 -1.20 -7.66
N ASP A 103 -9.79 -2.16 -7.36
CA ASP A 103 -8.43 -1.90 -6.90
C ASP A 103 -7.66 -1.01 -7.89
N ARG A 104 -7.11 0.11 -7.42
CA ARG A 104 -6.22 0.98 -8.20
C ARG A 104 -4.78 0.54 -8.06
N HIS A 105 -4.21 0.03 -9.14
CA HIS A 105 -2.80 -0.40 -9.16
C HIS A 105 -1.84 0.75 -8.82
N ASN A 106 -2.12 1.96 -9.29
CA ASN A 106 -1.30 3.15 -9.02
C ASN A 106 -1.42 3.61 -7.56
N ALA A 107 -2.51 3.28 -6.87
CA ALA A 107 -2.66 3.55 -5.44
C ALA A 107 -1.69 2.70 -4.60
N GLU A 108 -1.47 1.42 -4.97
CA GLU A 108 -0.46 0.57 -4.32
C GLU A 108 0.96 1.13 -4.47
N VAL A 109 1.28 1.64 -5.68
CA VAL A 109 2.59 2.29 -5.94
C VAL A 109 2.72 3.56 -5.10
N ALA A 110 1.70 4.41 -5.06
CA ALA A 110 1.73 5.63 -4.25
C ALA A 110 1.84 5.32 -2.74
N ALA A 111 1.14 4.30 -2.28
CA ALA A 111 1.10 3.88 -0.88
C ALA A 111 2.50 3.45 -0.38
N ILE A 112 3.26 2.65 -1.14
CA ILE A 112 4.62 2.27 -0.73
C ILE A 112 5.56 3.48 -0.66
N HIS A 113 5.45 4.43 -1.58
CA HIS A 113 6.27 5.64 -1.54
C HIS A 113 5.89 6.52 -0.34
N LEU A 114 4.61 6.64 -0.02
CA LEU A 114 4.17 7.35 1.18
C LEU A 114 4.64 6.65 2.46
N ASN A 115 4.55 5.32 2.50
CA ASN A 115 5.00 4.47 3.62
C ASN A 115 6.47 4.72 3.95
N ARG A 116 7.30 4.86 2.92
CA ARG A 116 8.72 5.24 3.02
C ARG A 116 8.93 6.64 3.54
N ILE A 117 8.21 7.62 3.00
CA ILE A 117 8.35 9.04 3.38
C ILE A 117 8.00 9.25 4.86
N LEU A 118 7.02 8.50 5.35
CA LEU A 118 6.60 8.54 6.76
C LEU A 118 7.51 7.72 7.67
N GLY A 119 8.54 7.04 7.13
CA GLY A 119 9.47 6.24 7.92
C GLY A 119 8.83 4.98 8.52
N PHE A 120 7.75 4.46 7.92
CA PHE A 120 7.05 3.30 8.45
C PHE A 120 7.74 1.99 8.08
N HIS A 121 8.12 1.80 6.82
CA HIS A 121 8.78 0.57 6.35
C HIS A 121 7.98 -0.73 6.59
N ARG A 122 6.64 -0.67 6.53
CA ARG A 122 5.72 -1.78 6.93
C ARG A 122 4.87 -2.35 5.80
N ALA A 123 5.08 -1.89 4.56
CA ALA A 123 4.37 -2.40 3.39
C ALA A 123 5.31 -3.26 2.53
N PRO A 124 4.83 -4.25 1.78
CA PRO A 124 5.66 -4.94 0.79
C PRO A 124 6.09 -3.95 -0.30
N LEU A 125 7.23 -4.21 -0.93
CA LEU A 125 7.67 -3.40 -2.06
C LEU A 125 6.67 -3.47 -3.21
N VAL A 126 6.38 -2.32 -3.81
CA VAL A 126 5.54 -2.19 -4.99
C VAL A 126 6.26 -1.35 -6.05
N VAL A 127 6.20 -1.76 -7.30
CA VAL A 127 6.68 -0.98 -8.45
C VAL A 127 5.66 -1.00 -9.58
N GLY A 128 5.57 0.08 -10.35
CA GLY A 128 4.84 0.07 -11.61
C GLY A 128 5.53 -0.78 -12.68
N ARG A 129 4.74 -1.46 -13.53
CA ARG A 129 5.24 -2.20 -14.69
C ARG A 129 4.25 -2.16 -15.85
N TYR A 130 4.79 -2.03 -17.05
CA TYR A 130 4.08 -2.35 -18.29
C TYR A 130 4.43 -3.79 -18.68
N ALA A 131 3.41 -4.62 -18.91
CA ALA A 131 3.57 -6.01 -19.32
C ALA A 131 2.80 -6.26 -20.61
N HIS A 132 3.46 -6.84 -21.61
CA HIS A 132 2.85 -7.19 -22.87
C HIS A 132 2.05 -8.50 -22.71
N LEU A 133 0.71 -8.42 -22.76
CA LEU A 133 -0.16 -9.57 -22.47
C LEU A 133 0.10 -10.75 -23.41
N GLN A 134 0.19 -10.48 -24.72
CA GLN A 134 0.36 -11.52 -25.74
C GLN A 134 1.74 -12.21 -25.70
N THR A 135 2.81 -11.52 -25.28
CA THR A 135 4.19 -12.05 -25.37
C THR A 135 4.83 -12.37 -24.01
N GLU A 136 4.41 -11.72 -22.92
CA GLU A 136 4.98 -11.93 -21.59
C GLU A 136 4.07 -12.72 -20.64
N ILE A 137 2.76 -12.55 -20.68
CA ILE A 137 1.84 -13.17 -19.70
C ILE A 137 1.12 -14.39 -20.28
N LYS A 138 0.40 -14.23 -21.38
CA LYS A 138 -0.42 -15.29 -21.98
C LYS A 138 0.37 -16.57 -22.32
N PRO A 139 1.60 -16.52 -22.85
CA PRO A 139 2.37 -17.72 -23.18
C PRO A 139 2.81 -18.55 -21.96
N VAL A 140 2.86 -17.94 -20.78
CA VAL A 140 3.27 -18.58 -19.52
C VAL A 140 2.11 -18.71 -18.52
N ALA A 141 0.89 -18.39 -18.96
CA ALA A 141 -0.32 -18.48 -18.17
C ALA A 141 -0.78 -19.94 -18.01
N ARG A 142 -1.19 -20.30 -16.80
CA ARG A 142 -1.89 -21.57 -16.55
C ARG A 142 -3.29 -21.53 -17.16
N GLU A 143 -3.85 -22.70 -17.49
CA GLU A 143 -5.16 -22.83 -18.15
C GLU A 143 -6.26 -21.98 -17.50
N GLN A 144 -6.24 -21.89 -16.17
CA GLN A 144 -7.26 -21.17 -15.42
C GLN A 144 -7.23 -19.65 -15.63
N LEU A 145 -6.04 -19.07 -15.83
CA LEU A 145 -5.89 -17.67 -16.22
C LEU A 145 -6.05 -17.53 -17.74
N LEU A 146 -5.46 -18.45 -18.51
CA LEU A 146 -5.49 -18.46 -19.97
C LEU A 146 -6.92 -18.43 -20.54
N ASN A 147 -7.83 -19.19 -19.93
CA ASN A 147 -9.23 -19.27 -20.34
C ASN A 147 -10.04 -18.00 -20.03
N THR A 148 -9.44 -17.02 -19.35
CA THR A 148 -10.10 -15.74 -19.02
C THR A 148 -9.69 -14.59 -19.96
N PHE A 149 -8.78 -14.85 -20.90
CA PHE A 149 -8.39 -13.87 -21.90
C PHE A 149 -9.48 -13.73 -22.96
N LEU A 150 -9.74 -12.49 -23.34
CA LEU A 150 -10.62 -12.13 -24.44
C LEU A 150 -10.09 -10.89 -25.15
N THR A 151 -10.66 -10.60 -26.31
CA THR A 151 -10.38 -9.36 -27.05
C THR A 151 -11.62 -8.49 -27.01
N VAL A 152 -11.47 -7.25 -26.52
CA VAL A 152 -12.53 -6.23 -26.53
C VAL A 152 -12.08 -5.10 -27.46
N GLY A 153 -12.76 -4.95 -28.59
CA GLY A 153 -12.32 -4.05 -29.65
C GLY A 153 -10.94 -4.46 -30.19
N ASN A 154 -9.95 -3.58 -30.05
CA ASN A 154 -8.56 -3.83 -30.46
C ASN A 154 -7.63 -4.15 -29.27
N SER A 155 -8.18 -4.30 -28.06
CA SER A 155 -7.41 -4.52 -26.85
C SER A 155 -7.51 -5.96 -26.37
N MET A 156 -6.39 -6.52 -25.94
CA MET A 156 -6.36 -7.77 -25.18
C MET A 156 -6.75 -7.49 -23.73
N CYS A 157 -7.67 -8.30 -23.21
CA CYS A 157 -8.18 -8.16 -21.85
C CYS A 157 -8.19 -9.50 -21.14
N PHE A 158 -8.30 -9.47 -19.81
CA PHE A 158 -8.61 -10.67 -19.02
C PHE A 158 -9.47 -10.29 -17.81
N TYR A 159 -10.40 -11.18 -17.44
CA TYR A 159 -11.25 -10.99 -16.26
C TYR A 159 -10.79 -11.83 -15.06
N GLY A 160 -9.87 -12.79 -15.24
CA GLY A 160 -9.32 -13.62 -14.16
C GLY A 160 -10.36 -14.43 -13.40
N LYS A 161 -10.02 -14.86 -12.18
CA LYS A 161 -10.92 -15.59 -11.28
C LYS A 161 -10.81 -15.04 -9.86
N CYS A 162 -11.88 -14.41 -9.40
CA CYS A 162 -12.05 -13.83 -8.06
C CYS A 162 -13.55 -13.68 -7.75
N TYR A 163 -13.91 -13.26 -6.54
CA TYR A 163 -15.31 -13.14 -6.11
C TYR A 163 -16.15 -12.22 -7.02
N TYR A 164 -15.61 -11.04 -7.36
CA TYR A 164 -16.28 -10.04 -8.22
C TYR A 164 -15.91 -10.14 -9.70
N CYS A 165 -15.03 -11.06 -10.09
CA CYS A 165 -14.59 -11.17 -11.48
C CYS A 165 -15.71 -11.69 -12.38
N ARG A 166 -15.95 -11.00 -13.50
CA ARG A 166 -16.98 -11.34 -14.50
C ARG A 166 -16.43 -11.12 -15.91
N GLU A 167 -16.84 -11.95 -16.86
CA GLU A 167 -16.45 -11.81 -18.27
C GLU A 167 -16.90 -10.47 -18.88
N THR A 168 -18.00 -9.91 -18.37
CA THR A 168 -18.54 -8.60 -18.77
C THR A 168 -17.71 -7.42 -18.27
N GLU A 169 -16.83 -7.64 -17.31
CA GLU A 169 -16.02 -6.59 -16.66
C GLU A 169 -14.54 -7.00 -16.68
N PRO A 170 -13.88 -7.09 -17.86
CA PRO A 170 -12.48 -7.45 -17.93
C PRO A 170 -11.56 -6.23 -17.77
N ALA A 171 -10.36 -6.44 -17.25
CA ALA A 171 -9.30 -5.44 -17.31
C ALA A 171 -8.64 -5.51 -18.70
N CYS A 172 -8.57 -4.37 -19.39
CA CYS A 172 -8.08 -4.27 -20.76
C CYS A 172 -6.76 -3.51 -20.86
N ALA A 173 -5.86 -4.02 -21.70
CA ALA A 173 -4.62 -3.35 -22.08
C ALA A 173 -4.87 -2.21 -23.08
N ASP A 174 -3.86 -1.36 -23.27
CA ASP A 174 -3.79 -0.48 -24.45
C ASP A 174 -3.15 -1.29 -25.61
N GLY A 175 -3.99 -1.75 -26.53
CA GLY A 175 -3.63 -2.83 -27.45
C GLY A 175 -3.28 -4.10 -26.68
N ASP A 176 -2.00 -4.46 -26.62
CA ASP A 176 -1.49 -5.59 -25.84
C ASP A 176 -0.67 -5.17 -24.60
N MET A 177 -0.42 -3.87 -24.40
CA MET A 177 0.38 -3.37 -23.28
C MET A 177 -0.49 -3.07 -22.07
N MET A 178 -0.40 -3.92 -21.05
CA MET A 178 -1.10 -3.73 -19.78
C MET A 178 -0.20 -3.02 -18.78
N GLU A 179 -0.65 -1.86 -18.31
CA GLU A 179 -0.06 -1.19 -17.15
C GLU A 179 -0.59 -1.85 -15.86
N GLY A 180 0.26 -2.01 -14.85
CA GLY A 180 -0.15 -2.52 -13.55
C GLY A 180 0.90 -2.31 -12.47
N SER A 181 0.58 -2.74 -11.26
CA SER A 181 1.51 -2.74 -10.12
C SER A 181 2.01 -4.16 -9.84
N ILE A 182 3.27 -4.26 -9.45
CA ILE A 182 3.94 -5.49 -9.05
C ILE A 182 4.26 -5.37 -7.56
N THR A 183 3.60 -6.18 -6.74
CA THR A 183 3.85 -6.28 -5.29
C THR A 183 4.71 -7.50 -5.00
N LEU A 184 5.84 -7.31 -4.32
CA LEU A 184 6.74 -8.40 -3.94
C LEU A 184 6.08 -9.30 -2.90
N TRP A 185 6.11 -10.62 -3.13
CA TRP A 185 5.63 -11.59 -2.12
C TRP A 185 6.59 -11.62 -0.93
N LEU A 186 6.06 -11.59 0.29
CA LEU A 186 6.88 -11.72 1.51
C LEU A 186 7.51 -13.12 1.59
N PRO A 187 8.69 -13.26 2.22
CA PRO A 187 9.35 -14.56 2.34
C PRO A 187 8.48 -15.57 3.10
N ASP A 188 8.51 -16.84 2.70
CA ASP A 188 7.66 -17.90 3.27
C ASP A 188 7.92 -18.14 4.78
N VAL A 189 9.06 -17.70 5.31
CA VAL A 189 9.39 -17.75 6.76
C VAL A 189 8.57 -16.76 7.60
N TRP A 190 8.03 -15.71 6.97
CA TRP A 190 7.24 -14.66 7.62
C TRP A 190 5.75 -14.93 7.40
N SER A 191 5.18 -15.80 8.24
CA SER A 191 3.75 -16.10 8.20
C SER A 191 2.91 -14.93 8.69
N LEU A 192 1.89 -14.57 7.91
CA LEU A 192 0.95 -13.50 8.25
C LEU A 192 -0.23 -14.04 9.04
N GLN A 193 -0.49 -13.41 10.20
CA GLN A 193 -1.71 -13.56 10.97
C GLN A 193 -2.66 -12.41 10.64
N LYS A 194 -3.94 -12.75 10.41
CA LYS A 194 -4.98 -11.80 10.06
C LYS A 194 -5.83 -11.47 11.28
N HIS A 195 -6.00 -10.18 11.56
CA HIS A 195 -6.76 -9.65 12.69
C HIS A 195 -7.91 -8.78 12.20
N ARG A 196 -9.01 -8.75 12.95
CA ARG A 196 -10.12 -7.84 12.66
C ARG A 196 -9.77 -6.43 13.15
N HIS A 197 -9.93 -5.43 12.29
CA HIS A 197 -9.69 -4.05 12.69
C HIS A 197 -10.77 -3.58 13.70
N PRO A 198 -10.42 -3.01 14.86
CA PRO A 198 -11.42 -2.55 15.84
C PRO A 198 -12.35 -1.49 15.26
N TRP A 199 -11.78 -0.56 14.47
CA TRP A 199 -12.53 0.44 13.71
C TRP A 199 -13.04 -0.06 12.33
N GLY A 200 -13.18 -1.37 12.14
CA GLY A 200 -13.72 -1.92 10.89
C GLY A 200 -15.20 -1.55 10.71
N ARG A 201 -15.58 -1.21 9.47
CA ARG A 201 -16.97 -0.89 9.08
C ARG A 201 -17.85 -2.14 9.03
N THR A 202 -19.17 -1.94 9.03
CA THR A 202 -20.14 -3.04 8.91
C THR A 202 -20.38 -3.50 7.48
N TYR A 203 -20.10 -2.65 6.48
CA TYR A 203 -20.40 -2.86 5.06
C TYR A 203 -21.88 -3.18 4.78
N ARG A 204 -22.77 -2.68 5.64
CA ARG A 204 -24.22 -2.85 5.50
C ARG A 204 -24.90 -1.51 5.60
N GLU A 205 -25.70 -1.21 4.58
CA GLU A 205 -26.52 0.00 4.54
C GLU A 205 -27.41 0.10 5.79
N GLY A 206 -27.42 1.28 6.41
CA GLY A 206 -28.20 1.55 7.62
C GLY A 206 -27.67 0.94 8.92
N LYS A 207 -26.51 0.27 8.93
CA LYS A 207 -25.92 -0.32 10.14
C LYS A 207 -24.61 0.35 10.54
N LEU A 208 -24.64 1.10 11.64
CA LEU A 208 -23.44 1.73 12.21
C LEU A 208 -22.60 0.73 13.02
N SER A 209 -21.29 0.87 12.97
CA SER A 209 -20.35 0.19 13.87
C SER A 209 -20.35 0.86 15.25
N ARG A 210 -19.95 0.14 16.30
CA ARG A 210 -19.95 0.70 17.67
C ARG A 210 -19.11 1.99 17.79
N TRP A 211 -17.95 2.01 17.17
CA TRP A 211 -17.04 3.16 17.18
C TRP A 211 -17.61 4.42 16.49
N GLU A 212 -18.67 4.28 15.68
CA GLU A 212 -19.30 5.39 14.96
C GLU A 212 -20.25 6.21 15.85
N TYR A 213 -20.72 5.67 16.97
CA TYR A 213 -21.64 6.35 17.89
C TYR A 213 -21.22 6.34 19.38
N ASP A 214 -20.25 5.51 19.76
CA ASP A 214 -19.72 5.42 21.12
C ASP A 214 -18.46 6.29 21.25
N GLU A 215 -18.59 7.48 21.87
CA GLU A 215 -17.46 8.39 22.09
C GLU A 215 -16.43 7.82 23.10
N SER A 216 -16.82 6.84 23.91
CA SER A 216 -15.95 6.14 24.88
C SER A 216 -15.34 4.85 24.33
N TYR A 217 -15.44 4.61 23.02
CA TYR A 217 -14.97 3.37 22.38
C TYR A 217 -13.46 3.12 22.56
N CYS A 218 -12.60 4.12 22.31
CA CYS A 218 -11.15 3.95 22.44
C CYS A 218 -10.69 3.65 23.88
N PRO A 219 -11.12 4.41 24.91
CA PRO A 219 -10.76 4.09 26.30
C PRO A 219 -11.02 2.64 26.71
N HIS A 220 -12.15 2.05 26.28
CA HIS A 220 -12.47 0.64 26.55
C HIS A 220 -11.59 -0.37 25.80
N LEU A 221 -10.86 0.08 24.78
CA LEU A 221 -10.04 -0.75 23.90
C LEU A 221 -8.55 -0.72 24.27
N LEU A 222 -8.08 0.38 24.88
CA LEU A 222 -6.72 0.52 25.39
C LEU A 222 -6.36 -0.56 26.42
N ASP A 223 -7.35 -1.11 27.13
CA ASP A 223 -7.16 -2.21 28.09
C ASP A 223 -6.98 -3.59 27.44
N ILE A 224 -7.23 -3.72 26.13
CA ILE A 224 -7.39 -5.01 25.43
C ILE A 224 -6.40 -5.19 24.28
N ILE A 225 -5.96 -4.11 23.63
CA ILE A 225 -5.08 -4.15 22.46
C ILE A 225 -3.92 -3.19 22.65
N ASP A 226 -2.71 -3.61 22.28
CA ASP A 226 -1.57 -2.69 22.18
C ASP A 226 -1.82 -1.71 21.02
N THR A 227 -2.45 -0.59 21.35
CA THR A 227 -2.93 0.40 20.38
C THR A 227 -1.82 1.28 19.83
N ALA A 228 -0.56 1.14 20.27
CA ALA A 228 0.53 2.04 19.87
C ALA A 228 0.67 2.16 18.33
N TYR A 229 0.37 1.09 17.60
CA TYR A 229 0.54 1.03 16.14
C TYR A 229 -0.69 1.48 15.33
N ILE A 230 -1.87 1.53 15.94
CA ILE A 230 -3.14 1.81 15.24
C ILE A 230 -3.28 3.28 14.81
N PRO A 231 -2.87 4.30 15.60
CA PRO A 231 -2.89 5.69 15.16
C PRO A 231 -2.04 5.92 13.91
N HIS A 232 -0.84 5.33 13.83
CA HIS A 232 0.03 5.44 12.64
C HIS A 232 -0.65 4.86 11.39
N HIS A 233 -1.33 3.74 11.56
CA HIS A 233 -2.08 3.10 10.51
C HIS A 233 -3.25 3.96 10.01
N CYS A 234 -4.04 4.53 10.92
CA CYS A 234 -5.18 5.37 10.54
C CYS A 234 -4.75 6.70 9.92
N VAL A 235 -3.61 7.26 10.32
CA VAL A 235 -3.02 8.42 9.65
C VAL A 235 -2.64 8.09 8.22
N PHE A 236 -1.97 6.94 8.03
CA PHE A 236 -1.62 6.45 6.71
C PHE A 236 -2.85 6.29 5.82
N ASP A 237 -3.85 5.55 6.30
CA ASP A 237 -5.11 5.31 5.60
C ASP A 237 -5.85 6.62 5.32
N TYR A 238 -5.86 7.58 6.24
CA TYR A 238 -6.52 8.87 6.00
C TYR A 238 -5.82 9.67 4.91
N LEU A 239 -4.48 9.72 4.93
CA LEU A 239 -3.70 10.45 3.92
C LEU A 239 -3.97 9.91 2.52
N ILE A 240 -4.02 8.59 2.35
CA ILE A 240 -4.31 7.95 1.06
C ILE A 240 -5.82 7.88 0.76
N GLY A 241 -6.67 8.03 1.78
CA GLY A 241 -8.12 7.92 1.67
C GLY A 241 -8.60 6.48 1.53
N ASN A 242 -7.96 5.54 2.24
CA ASN A 242 -8.37 4.14 2.31
C ASN A 242 -9.41 3.95 3.41
N ALA A 243 -10.66 3.72 3.03
CA ALA A 243 -11.75 3.47 3.97
C ALA A 243 -12.11 1.98 4.09
N ASP A 244 -11.37 1.08 3.41
CA ASP A 244 -11.68 -0.34 3.31
C ASP A 244 -10.81 -1.22 4.23
N HIS A 245 -10.08 -0.63 5.17
CA HIS A 245 -9.18 -1.36 6.05
C HIS A 245 -9.92 -2.07 7.20
N HIS A 246 -10.55 -3.20 6.89
CA HIS A 246 -11.39 -3.94 7.83
C HIS A 246 -10.69 -5.12 8.52
N HIS A 247 -9.53 -5.53 8.03
CA HIS A 247 -8.60 -6.42 8.72
C HIS A 247 -7.19 -5.88 8.55
N TYR A 248 -6.35 -6.05 9.56
CA TYR A 248 -4.91 -5.80 9.45
C TYR A 248 -4.16 -7.12 9.61
N GLU A 249 -2.91 -7.14 9.17
CA GLU A 249 -2.05 -8.33 9.22
C GLU A 249 -0.80 -8.05 10.07
N SER A 250 -0.29 -9.07 10.75
CA SER A 250 0.96 -9.04 11.54
C SER A 250 1.76 -10.30 11.28
N PHE A 251 3.05 -10.32 11.63
CA PHE A 251 3.81 -11.58 11.71
C PHE A 251 3.33 -12.42 12.90
N GLN A 252 3.30 -13.75 12.72
CA GLN A 252 2.67 -14.69 13.65
C GLN A 252 3.48 -14.97 14.94
N ASP A 253 4.82 -14.88 14.91
CA ASP A 253 5.68 -15.52 15.94
C ASP A 253 6.73 -14.60 16.61
N ASP A 254 6.42 -13.32 16.84
CA ASP A 254 7.27 -12.47 17.69
C ASP A 254 6.51 -12.08 18.97
N GLU A 255 6.62 -12.93 20.00
CA GLU A 255 6.10 -12.74 21.37
C GLU A 255 6.54 -11.38 21.93
N ASP A 256 5.71 -10.34 21.79
CA ASP A 256 5.87 -8.95 22.26
C ASP A 256 6.45 -7.93 21.27
N SER A 257 6.69 -8.29 20.00
CA SER A 257 7.21 -7.32 19.00
C SER A 257 6.65 -7.45 17.58
N SER A 258 5.42 -7.96 17.42
CA SER A 258 4.78 -8.05 16.10
C SER A 258 4.29 -6.68 15.61
N MET A 259 4.81 -6.23 14.47
CA MET A 259 4.38 -5.00 13.81
C MET A 259 3.16 -5.23 12.89
N LEU A 260 2.30 -4.21 12.76
CA LEU A 260 1.23 -4.18 11.76
C LEU A 260 1.82 -4.00 10.35
N ILE A 261 1.48 -4.90 9.43
CA ILE A 261 1.86 -4.85 8.02
C ILE A 261 0.76 -4.14 7.22
N LEU A 262 1.19 -3.16 6.43
CA LEU A 262 0.31 -2.28 5.64
C LEU A 262 0.04 -2.88 4.25
N LEU A 263 -0.87 -3.85 4.21
CA LEU A 263 -1.32 -4.54 3.00
C LEU A 263 -2.66 -3.98 2.46
N ASP A 264 -2.95 -4.32 1.20
CA ASP A 264 -4.20 -4.00 0.50
C ASP A 264 -4.54 -2.49 0.42
N ASN A 265 -3.58 -1.69 -0.06
CA ASN A 265 -3.73 -0.23 -0.18
C ASN A 265 -4.37 0.21 -1.51
N ALA A 266 -4.84 -0.73 -2.34
CA ALA A 266 -5.37 -0.45 -3.68
C ALA A 266 -6.73 0.27 -3.69
N LYS A 267 -7.51 0.22 -2.60
CA LYS A 267 -8.76 1.00 -2.47
C LYS A 267 -8.54 2.43 -1.95
N SER A 268 -7.38 2.99 -2.29
CA SER A 268 -6.98 4.33 -1.91
C SER A 268 -7.00 5.27 -3.11
N PHE A 269 -6.79 6.57 -2.84
CA PHE A 269 -6.80 7.63 -3.85
C PHE A 269 -8.10 7.62 -4.66
N GLY A 270 -9.19 7.40 -3.91
CA GLY A 270 -10.60 7.32 -4.31
C GLY A 270 -11.12 8.49 -5.09
N ASN A 271 -11.12 9.59 -4.36
CA ASN A 271 -11.75 10.83 -4.69
C ASN A 271 -10.91 11.95 -4.07
N PRO A 272 -10.31 12.85 -4.86
CA PRO A 272 -9.48 13.92 -4.34
C PRO A 272 -10.29 15.00 -3.62
N SER A 273 -11.60 15.08 -3.84
CA SER A 273 -12.49 16.09 -3.25
C SER A 273 -13.10 15.64 -1.91
N LEU A 274 -12.95 14.37 -1.54
CA LEU A 274 -13.54 13.78 -0.34
C LEU A 274 -12.48 13.52 0.73
N ASN A 275 -12.70 14.07 1.93
CA ASN A 275 -11.86 13.85 3.09
C ASN A 275 -12.64 13.04 4.13
N GLU A 276 -12.47 11.72 4.09
CA GLU A 276 -13.16 10.78 4.96
C GLU A 276 -12.68 10.87 6.42
N ARG A 277 -13.23 11.83 7.16
CA ARG A 277 -12.86 12.11 8.56
C ARG A 277 -13.01 10.89 9.46
N SER A 278 -13.93 9.99 9.14
CA SER A 278 -14.16 8.73 9.85
C SER A 278 -12.91 7.83 9.91
N ILE A 279 -11.98 7.93 8.95
CA ILE A 279 -10.72 7.17 8.99
C ILE A 279 -9.81 7.65 10.15
N LEU A 280 -9.90 8.93 10.55
CA LEU A 280 -9.15 9.48 11.69
C LEU A 280 -9.76 9.10 13.06
N ALA A 281 -10.74 8.20 13.13
CA ALA A 281 -11.41 7.82 14.36
C ALA A 281 -10.45 7.46 15.49
N SER A 282 -9.48 6.59 15.23
CA SER A 282 -8.46 6.24 16.23
C SER A 282 -7.59 7.44 16.62
N LEU A 283 -7.31 8.38 15.72
CA LEU A 283 -6.48 9.54 16.02
C LEU A 283 -7.21 10.54 16.92
N TYR A 284 -8.42 10.95 16.58
CA TYR A 284 -9.15 11.92 17.42
C TYR A 284 -9.72 11.29 18.69
N GLN A 285 -9.84 9.96 18.76
CA GLN A 285 -10.24 9.25 19.97
C GLN A 285 -9.05 8.90 20.89
N CYS A 286 -7.86 8.63 20.33
CA CYS A 286 -6.72 8.10 21.10
C CYS A 286 -5.48 9.03 21.14
N CYS A 287 -5.42 10.07 20.29
CA CYS A 287 -4.50 11.20 20.39
C CYS A 287 -2.98 10.88 20.46
N ILE A 288 -2.35 10.32 19.40
CA ILE A 288 -0.87 10.10 19.30
C ILE A 288 -0.38 10.35 17.86
N ILE A 289 0.76 11.06 17.60
CA ILE A 289 1.36 11.24 16.23
C ILE A 289 2.77 11.89 16.11
N GLN A 290 3.44 11.71 14.95
CA GLN A 290 4.66 12.41 14.44
C GLN A 290 4.44 13.36 13.22
N ASN A 291 5.24 14.44 13.09
CA ASN A 291 5.09 15.57 12.14
C ASN A 291 5.94 15.48 10.83
N GLY A 292 5.48 16.03 9.69
CA GLY A 292 6.23 16.10 8.41
C GLY A 292 5.55 16.90 7.26
N ALA A 293 6.21 17.05 6.10
CA ALA A 293 5.69 17.74 4.89
C ALA A 293 5.69 16.82 3.65
N LEU A 294 4.53 16.62 2.99
CA LEU A 294 4.27 15.36 2.27
C LEU A 294 4.15 15.43 0.73
N LYS A 295 3.53 16.46 0.15
CA LYS A 295 3.28 16.54 -1.32
C LYS A 295 4.54 16.52 -2.18
N SER A 296 5.49 17.43 -1.91
CA SER A 296 6.72 17.55 -2.70
C SER A 296 7.58 16.29 -2.57
N ALA A 297 7.59 15.70 -1.38
CA ALA A 297 8.26 14.44 -1.11
C ALA A 297 7.64 13.29 -1.91
N LEU A 298 6.31 13.16 -1.90
CA LEU A 298 5.59 12.10 -2.61
C LEU A 298 5.73 12.21 -4.12
N LYS A 299 5.56 13.42 -4.69
CA LYS A 299 5.76 13.67 -6.13
C LYS A 299 7.19 13.31 -6.57
N SER A 300 8.20 13.63 -5.75
CA SER A 300 9.60 13.34 -6.06
C SER A 300 9.93 11.86 -5.91
N ALA A 301 9.42 11.18 -4.88
CA ALA A 301 9.66 9.77 -4.64
C ALA A 301 9.12 8.86 -5.77
N MET A 302 7.97 9.23 -6.34
CA MET A 302 7.33 8.49 -7.43
C MET A 302 7.85 8.86 -8.83
N ALA A 303 8.65 9.93 -8.95
CA ALA A 303 9.04 10.47 -10.26
C ALA A 303 9.86 9.50 -11.13
N ARG A 304 10.55 8.54 -10.50
CA ARG A 304 11.36 7.50 -11.15
C ARG A 304 10.67 6.14 -11.23
N ASP A 305 9.43 6.02 -10.76
CA ASP A 305 8.67 4.79 -10.97
C ASP A 305 8.35 4.61 -12.47
N PRO A 306 8.40 3.38 -13.03
CA PRO A 306 8.19 3.16 -14.46
C PRO A 306 6.82 3.61 -14.99
N ILE A 307 5.79 3.71 -14.15
CA ILE A 307 4.44 4.17 -14.55
C ILE A 307 4.16 5.63 -14.17
N SER A 308 5.21 6.41 -13.90
CA SER A 308 5.10 7.85 -13.67
C SER A 308 4.46 8.56 -14.87
N PRO A 309 3.46 9.45 -14.65
CA PRO A 309 2.96 9.93 -13.37
C PRO A 309 2.07 8.90 -12.64
N VAL A 310 2.36 8.66 -11.36
CA VAL A 310 1.64 7.68 -10.52
C VAL A 310 0.32 8.25 -9.97
N LEU A 311 0.28 9.52 -9.58
CA LEU A 311 -0.92 10.22 -9.11
C LEU A 311 -1.17 11.48 -9.95
N SER A 312 -2.43 11.89 -10.04
CA SER A 312 -2.81 13.18 -10.60
C SER A 312 -2.52 14.32 -9.62
N ASP A 313 -2.35 15.55 -10.13
CA ASP A 313 -2.09 16.72 -9.29
C ASP A 313 -3.19 16.98 -8.24
N PRO A 314 -4.50 16.80 -8.52
CA PRO A 314 -5.54 16.90 -7.50
C PRO A 314 -5.30 15.97 -6.30
N HIS A 315 -4.96 14.70 -6.52
CA HIS A 315 -4.65 13.79 -5.41
C HIS A 315 -3.41 14.22 -4.61
N LEU A 316 -2.39 14.76 -5.29
CA LEU A 316 -1.20 15.29 -4.62
C LEU A 316 -1.50 16.52 -3.77
N ASP A 317 -2.42 17.38 -4.20
CA ASP A 317 -2.92 18.52 -3.41
C ASP A 317 -3.70 18.04 -2.18
N THR A 318 -4.58 17.06 -2.35
CA THR A 318 -5.40 16.52 -1.25
C THR A 318 -4.56 15.89 -0.16
N VAL A 319 -3.47 15.19 -0.48
CA VAL A 319 -2.56 14.60 0.54
C VAL A 319 -2.02 15.68 1.48
N ASN A 320 -1.65 16.85 0.96
CA ASN A 320 -1.22 17.98 1.79
C ASN A 320 -2.37 18.53 2.64
N GLN A 321 -3.56 18.69 2.07
CA GLN A 321 -4.73 19.15 2.82
C GLN A 321 -5.06 18.18 3.98
N ARG A 322 -5.02 16.87 3.73
CA ARG A 322 -5.25 15.83 4.74
C ARG A 322 -4.20 15.86 5.84
N LEU A 323 -2.93 16.08 5.50
CA LEU A 323 -1.88 16.28 6.50
C LEU A 323 -2.18 17.48 7.40
N LEU A 324 -2.68 18.60 6.86
CA LEU A 324 -3.09 19.74 7.69
C LEU A 324 -4.25 19.38 8.64
N ASN A 325 -5.22 18.59 8.18
CA ASN A 325 -6.31 18.10 9.03
C ASN A 325 -5.81 17.18 10.15
N VAL A 326 -4.82 16.33 9.85
CA VAL A 326 -4.14 15.49 10.85
C VAL A 326 -3.47 16.36 11.89
N LEU A 327 -2.66 17.34 11.47
CA LEU A 327 -1.96 18.25 12.39
C LEU A 327 -2.93 19.08 13.24
N ALA A 328 -4.05 19.54 12.67
CA ALA A 328 -5.09 20.24 13.41
C ALA A 328 -5.75 19.33 14.47
N THR A 329 -6.00 18.06 14.12
CA THR A 329 -6.53 17.05 15.05
C THR A 329 -5.56 16.81 16.21
N VAL A 330 -4.27 16.68 15.92
CA VAL A 330 -3.23 16.49 16.93
C VAL A 330 -3.13 17.70 17.84
N LYS A 331 -3.20 18.91 17.28
CA LYS A 331 -3.20 20.13 18.08
C LYS A 331 -4.37 20.13 19.07
N GLN A 332 -5.57 19.79 18.62
CA GLN A 332 -6.73 19.68 19.49
C GLN A 332 -6.49 18.66 20.62
N CYS A 333 -5.92 17.51 20.29
CA CYS A 333 -5.52 16.50 21.26
C CYS A 333 -4.50 17.03 22.28
N THR A 334 -3.42 17.69 21.83
CA THR A 334 -2.40 18.26 22.74
C THR A 334 -2.96 19.35 23.63
N ASP A 335 -3.88 20.18 23.10
CA ASP A 335 -4.54 21.25 23.85
C ASP A 335 -5.46 20.67 24.93
N GLN A 336 -6.06 19.50 24.71
CA GLN A 336 -6.98 18.84 25.64
C GLN A 336 -6.29 17.95 26.68
N PHE A 337 -5.31 17.15 26.28
CA PHE A 337 -4.72 16.09 27.11
C PHE A 337 -3.26 16.36 27.53
N GLY A 338 -2.65 17.43 27.02
CA GLY A 338 -1.24 17.75 27.24
C GLY A 338 -0.29 16.98 26.32
N ILE A 339 0.85 17.59 25.99
CA ILE A 339 1.79 17.06 25.00
C ILE A 339 2.42 15.73 25.43
N ASP A 340 2.71 15.54 26.71
CA ASP A 340 3.38 14.33 27.22
C ASP A 340 2.45 13.11 27.21
N THR A 341 1.14 13.33 27.31
CA THR A 341 0.12 12.27 27.19
C THR A 341 -0.10 11.87 25.74
N VAL A 342 -0.01 12.84 24.82
CA VAL A 342 -0.31 12.68 23.40
C VAL A 342 0.90 12.17 22.62
N LEU A 343 2.09 12.71 22.90
CA LEU A 343 3.32 12.27 22.26
C LEU A 343 3.97 11.16 23.08
N VAL A 344 3.42 9.96 22.96
CA VAL A 344 4.06 8.76 23.52
C VAL A 344 5.28 8.46 22.66
N GLN A 345 6.48 8.52 23.24
CA GLN A 345 7.67 7.97 22.59
C GLN A 345 7.42 6.47 22.37
N ASP A 346 7.55 6.03 21.12
CA ASP A 346 7.63 4.62 20.81
C ASP A 346 8.60 3.97 21.82
N ARG A 347 8.16 2.92 22.52
CA ARG A 347 9.07 2.04 23.28
C ARG A 347 9.94 1.22 22.32
N MET A 348 10.37 1.81 21.21
CA MET A 348 11.48 1.33 20.42
C MET A 348 12.73 1.58 21.24
N LEU A 349 13.11 0.59 22.03
CA LEU A 349 14.51 0.39 22.36
C LEU A 349 15.24 0.28 21.00
N LEU A 350 15.75 1.41 20.50
CA LEU A 350 16.91 1.44 19.62
C LEU A 350 18.09 0.93 20.45
N SER A 351 18.07 -0.35 20.82
CA SER A 351 19.27 -1.06 21.20
C SER A 351 20.13 -1.10 19.95
N HIS A 352 21.35 -0.57 20.08
CA HIS A 352 22.40 -0.43 19.04
C HIS A 352 22.50 0.98 18.41
N LEU A 353 22.85 1.95 19.26
CA LEU A 353 23.93 2.90 18.92
C LEU A 353 25.30 2.20 19.04
#